data_AF-A0A821QXG3-F1
#
_entry.id   AF-A0A821QXG3-F1
#
_cell.length_a   1.000
_cell.length_b   1.000
_cell.length_c   1.000
_cell.angle_alpha   90.00
_cell.angle_beta   90.00
_cell.angle_gamma   90.00
#
_symmetry.space_group_name_H-M   'P 1'
#
loop_
_entity.id
_entity.type
_entity.pdbx_description
1 polymer ?
#
loop_
_entity_poly.entity_id
_entity_poly.type
_entity_poly.pdbx_seq_one_letter_code
_entity_poly.pdbx_strand_id
1 'polypeptide(L)'
;MIRSEFPQTESAAKLGLVTGFGPLLPTALDSKDVLFIVMGSAKQAHKAKLLTETWLQWSQGNFFIFADAADASIPLITLPQLENKPSRDDAQYRQFYGSQWLISNKSELIKKVKWFVFTDDDTWINVPAILSYLKFFDHRLLLSIGYIWDDMWVTGWAYFTGGGGIVLSQAAFLSIIPSIFTKECPFQ
;
A
#
# COMPACT_ATOMS: atom_id res chain seq x y z
N MET A 1 2.34 22.02 23.90
CA MET A 1 2.25 23.09 22.88
C MET A 1 3.08 22.62 21.69
N ILE A 2 2.50 21.77 20.85
CA ILE A 2 3.18 21.15 19.72
C ILE A 2 2.99 22.10 18.53
N ARG A 3 4.08 22.59 17.95
CA ARG A 3 4.05 23.46 16.77
C ARG A 3 3.53 22.64 15.59
N SER A 4 2.33 22.98 15.14
CA SER A 4 1.64 22.45 13.97
C SER A 4 2.05 23.26 12.73
N GLU A 5 3.19 22.95 12.15
CA GLU A 5 3.55 23.46 10.81
C GLU A 5 4.00 22.28 9.95
N PHE A 6 3.03 21.53 9.44
CA PHE A 6 3.27 20.77 8.22
C PHE A 6 3.31 21.80 7.07
N PRO A 7 4.31 21.74 6.17
CA PRO A 7 4.34 22.62 5.01
C PRO A 7 3.10 22.35 4.15
N GLN A 8 2.32 23.39 3.88
CA GLN A 8 1.28 23.32 2.86
C GLN A 8 1.97 23.05 1.52
N THR A 9 1.76 21.86 0.97
CA THR A 9 2.20 21.58 -0.40
C THR A 9 1.23 22.30 -1.32
N GLU A 10 1.65 23.43 -1.87
CA GLU A 10 1.02 23.99 -3.06
C GLU A 10 0.94 22.87 -4.11
N SER A 11 -0.27 22.58 -4.57
CA SER A 11 -0.53 21.63 -5.64
C SER A 11 0.44 21.88 -6.79
N ALA A 12 1.29 20.88 -7.07
CA ALA A 12 2.32 20.94 -8.10
C ALA A 12 1.69 20.92 -9.50
N ALA A 13 1.04 22.02 -9.87
CA ALA A 13 0.49 22.26 -11.20
C ALA A 13 1.10 23.55 -11.76
N LYS A 14 2.43 23.58 -11.88
CA LYS A 14 3.19 24.52 -12.72
C LYS A 14 4.62 24.01 -12.95
N LEU A 15 4.74 22.87 -13.62
CA LEU A 15 6.02 22.43 -14.18
C LEU A 15 6.22 23.16 -15.51
N GLY A 16 7.11 24.16 -15.49
CA GLY A 16 7.66 24.76 -16.71
C GLY A 16 8.35 23.68 -17.56
N LEU A 17 8.25 23.82 -18.88
CA LEU A 17 8.92 22.95 -19.84
C LEU A 17 10.43 23.02 -19.65
N VAL A 18 10.98 22.07 -18.89
CA VAL A 18 12.39 21.71 -18.94
C VAL A 18 12.52 20.57 -19.93
N THR A 19 13.02 20.89 -21.12
CA THR A 19 13.41 19.92 -22.14
C THR A 19 14.74 19.28 -21.73
N GLY A 20 14.69 18.14 -21.04
CA GLY A 20 15.85 17.28 -20.78
C GLY A 20 15.83 16.57 -19.44
N PHE A 21 15.72 15.23 -19.48
CA PHE A 21 15.80 14.24 -18.39
C PHE A 21 14.56 14.09 -17.48
N GLY A 22 13.56 13.33 -17.96
CA GLY A 22 12.55 12.74 -17.08
C GLY A 22 13.08 11.46 -16.39
N PRO A 23 12.52 11.05 -15.22
CA PRO A 23 12.94 9.88 -14.45
C PRO A 23 12.53 8.54 -15.10
N LEU A 24 12.26 8.56 -16.41
CA LEU A 24 11.67 7.46 -17.16
C LEU A 24 12.78 6.56 -17.68
N LEU A 25 13.21 5.61 -16.86
CA LEU A 25 13.94 4.44 -17.33
C LEU A 25 12.94 3.30 -17.46
N PRO A 26 12.51 2.92 -18.68
CA PRO A 26 11.71 1.73 -18.89
C PRO A 26 12.45 0.54 -18.29
N THR A 27 12.00 0.09 -17.13
CA THR A 27 12.57 -1.07 -16.47
C THR A 27 11.62 -2.22 -16.71
N ALA A 28 12.11 -3.35 -17.23
CA ALA A 28 11.30 -4.55 -17.29
C ALA A 28 10.77 -4.84 -15.87
N LEU A 29 9.44 -4.91 -15.75
CA LEU A 29 8.74 -5.14 -14.51
C LEU A 29 7.92 -6.41 -14.66
N ASP A 30 8.09 -7.33 -13.72
CA ASP A 30 7.28 -8.54 -13.64
C ASP A 30 6.45 -8.56 -12.35
N SER A 31 5.54 -9.54 -12.22
CA SER A 31 4.65 -9.64 -11.06
C SER A 31 5.38 -9.79 -9.73
N LYS A 32 6.61 -10.33 -9.70
CA LYS A 32 7.39 -10.51 -8.46
C LYS A 32 8.04 -9.21 -7.99
N ASP A 33 8.12 -8.21 -8.86
CA ASP A 33 8.61 -6.88 -8.53
C ASP A 33 7.55 -6.03 -7.80
N VAL A 34 6.28 -6.47 -7.76
CA VAL A 34 5.16 -5.75 -7.14
C VAL A 34 4.52 -6.58 -6.05
N LEU A 35 4.53 -6.10 -4.81
CA LEU A 35 3.92 -6.75 -3.67
C LEU A 35 2.56 -6.14 -3.34
N PHE A 36 1.52 -6.96 -3.31
CA PHE A 36 0.18 -6.53 -2.91
C PHE A 36 -0.05 -6.74 -1.41
N ILE A 37 -0.43 -5.70 -0.70
CA ILE A 37 -0.73 -5.71 0.74
C ILE A 37 -2.22 -5.44 0.89
N VAL A 38 -2.98 -6.49 1.17
CA VAL A 38 -4.43 -6.47 1.19
C VAL A 38 -4.94 -6.36 2.63
N MET A 39 -5.87 -5.44 2.87
CA MET A 39 -6.64 -5.39 4.12
C MET A 39 -7.81 -6.38 4.01
N GLY A 40 -7.76 -7.49 4.74
CA GLY A 40 -8.83 -8.48 4.79
C GLY A 40 -9.55 -8.51 6.13
N SER A 41 -10.61 -9.31 6.20
CA SER A 41 -11.27 -9.70 7.44
C SER A 41 -11.78 -11.13 7.36
N ALA A 42 -11.70 -11.87 8.47
CA ALA A 42 -12.26 -13.22 8.53
C ALA A 42 -13.79 -13.24 8.35
N LYS A 43 -14.48 -12.19 8.81
CA LYS A 43 -15.94 -12.04 8.57
C LYS A 43 -16.30 -11.89 7.09
N GLN A 44 -15.34 -11.42 6.29
CA GLN A 44 -15.49 -11.18 4.85
C GLN A 44 -14.58 -12.11 4.04
N ALA A 45 -14.26 -13.30 4.57
CA ALA A 45 -13.37 -14.27 3.95
C ALA A 45 -13.73 -14.57 2.48
N HIS A 46 -15.02 -14.61 2.15
CA HIS A 46 -15.48 -14.80 0.77
C HIS A 46 -14.94 -13.75 -0.22
N LYS A 47 -14.73 -12.49 0.21
CA LYS A 47 -14.12 -11.46 -0.61
C LYS A 47 -12.66 -11.78 -0.90
N ALA A 48 -11.88 -12.10 0.15
CA ALA A 48 -10.48 -12.50 0.00
C ALA A 48 -10.35 -13.72 -0.92
N LYS A 49 -11.24 -14.71 -0.79
CA LYS A 49 -11.34 -15.84 -1.71
C LYS A 49 -11.54 -15.38 -3.15
N LEU A 50 -12.50 -14.50 -3.40
CA LEU A 50 -12.76 -13.96 -4.74
C LEU A 50 -11.53 -13.25 -5.32
N LEU A 51 -10.80 -12.46 -4.52
CA LEU A 51 -9.55 -11.83 -4.99
C LEU A 51 -8.54 -12.91 -5.41
N THR A 52 -8.33 -13.92 -4.56
CA THR A 52 -7.39 -15.02 -4.83
C THR A 52 -7.77 -15.87 -6.03
N GLU A 53 -9.06 -16.05 -6.32
CA GLU A 53 -9.55 -16.79 -7.49
C GLU A 53 -9.58 -15.94 -8.78
N THR A 54 -9.39 -14.63 -8.67
CA THR A 54 -9.44 -13.69 -9.79
C THR A 54 -8.11 -12.97 -10.01
N TRP A 55 -8.03 -11.67 -9.74
CA TRP A 55 -6.92 -10.83 -10.18
C TRP A 55 -5.61 -11.11 -9.44
N LEU A 56 -5.65 -11.62 -8.20
CA LEU A 56 -4.44 -11.97 -7.47
C LEU A 56 -3.68 -13.13 -8.12
N GLN A 57 -4.31 -13.95 -8.97
CA GLN A 57 -3.59 -14.96 -9.75
C GLN A 57 -2.48 -14.35 -10.61
N TRP A 58 -2.67 -13.11 -11.10
CA TRP A 58 -1.66 -12.39 -11.89
C TRP A 58 -0.50 -11.84 -11.05
N SER A 59 -0.63 -11.80 -9.71
CA SER A 59 0.47 -11.42 -8.82
C SER A 59 1.52 -12.53 -8.65
N GLN A 60 1.28 -13.74 -9.19
CA GLN A 60 2.15 -14.91 -9.04
C GLN A 60 2.48 -15.25 -7.57
N GLY A 61 1.52 -15.03 -6.67
CA GLY A 61 1.68 -15.29 -5.24
C GLY A 61 2.40 -14.19 -4.46
N ASN A 62 2.71 -13.04 -5.09
CA ASN A 62 3.36 -11.92 -4.42
C ASN A 62 2.34 -11.00 -3.73
N PHE A 63 1.66 -11.53 -2.72
CA PHE A 63 0.68 -10.79 -1.93
C PHE A 63 0.61 -11.28 -0.48
N PHE A 64 0.09 -10.41 0.39
CA PHE A 64 -0.26 -10.74 1.76
C PHE A 64 -1.63 -10.16 2.09
N ILE A 65 -2.51 -10.97 2.68
CA ILE A 65 -3.83 -10.52 3.15
C ILE A 65 -3.81 -10.51 4.68
N PHE A 66 -3.76 -9.33 5.28
CA PHE A 66 -3.75 -9.17 6.74
C PHE A 66 -5.17 -9.06 7.28
N ALA A 67 -5.52 -9.88 8.28
CA ALA A 67 -6.88 -10.00 8.80
C ALA A 67 -6.91 -10.09 10.33
N ASP A 68 -8.12 -10.00 10.88
CA ASP A 68 -8.42 -10.06 12.31
C ASP A 68 -8.50 -11.47 12.91
N ALA A 69 -8.61 -12.49 12.07
CA ALA A 69 -8.53 -13.90 12.45
C ALA A 69 -8.07 -14.75 11.27
N ALA A 70 -7.47 -15.91 11.58
CA ALA A 70 -7.03 -16.87 10.57
C ALA A 70 -8.25 -17.62 10.00
N ASP A 71 -8.15 -18.03 8.74
CA ASP A 71 -9.12 -18.89 8.07
C ASP A 71 -8.34 -19.96 7.31
N ALA A 72 -8.69 -21.24 7.49
CA ALA A 72 -7.98 -22.35 6.84
C ALA A 72 -8.27 -22.45 5.33
N SER A 73 -9.32 -21.79 4.84
CA SER A 73 -9.75 -21.88 3.45
C SER A 73 -9.09 -20.86 2.52
N ILE A 74 -8.45 -19.81 3.07
CA ILE A 74 -7.88 -18.67 2.33
C ILE A 74 -6.56 -18.27 2.99
N PRO A 75 -5.55 -17.79 2.25
CA PRO A 75 -4.26 -17.38 2.81
C PRO A 75 -4.31 -16.05 3.59
N LEU A 76 -5.08 -16.00 4.68
CA LEU A 76 -5.11 -14.88 5.62
C LEU A 76 -3.95 -14.95 6.61
N ILE A 77 -3.35 -13.80 6.91
CA ILE A 77 -2.33 -13.64 7.96
C ILE A 77 -2.93 -12.82 9.09
N THR A 78 -2.95 -13.41 10.29
CA THR A 78 -3.32 -12.69 11.52
C THR A 78 -2.07 -12.50 12.36
N LEU A 79 -1.73 -11.23 12.60
CA LEU A 79 -0.68 -10.87 13.55
C LEU A 79 -1.29 -10.71 14.95
N PRO A 80 -0.51 -10.89 16.03
CA PRO A 80 -1.04 -10.75 17.40
C PRO A 80 -1.74 -9.42 17.66
N GLN A 81 -1.28 -8.32 17.03
CA GLN A 81 -1.88 -6.99 17.17
C GLN A 81 -3.25 -6.85 16.47
N LEU A 82 -3.56 -7.73 15.53
CA LEU A 82 -4.78 -7.72 14.72
C LEU A 82 -5.84 -8.68 15.25
N GLU A 83 -5.43 -9.66 16.04
CA GLU A 83 -6.28 -10.75 16.48
C GLU A 83 -7.51 -10.24 17.25
N ASN A 84 -8.70 -10.74 16.89
CA ASN A 84 -9.97 -10.37 17.50
C ASN A 84 -10.31 -8.87 17.43
N LYS A 85 -9.75 -8.14 16.45
CA LYS A 85 -10.07 -6.73 16.17
C LYS A 85 -10.83 -6.57 14.84
N PRO A 86 -12.12 -6.96 14.76
CA PRO A 86 -12.87 -7.03 13.51
C PRO A 86 -13.46 -5.68 13.06
N SER A 87 -13.36 -4.61 13.85
CA SER A 87 -14.05 -3.35 13.55
C SER A 87 -13.45 -2.64 12.34
N ARG A 88 -14.22 -1.70 11.77
CA ARG A 88 -13.75 -0.86 10.66
C ARG A 88 -12.57 0.03 11.05
N ASP A 89 -12.58 0.53 12.29
CA ASP A 89 -11.54 1.42 12.81
C ASP A 89 -10.24 0.63 13.04
N ASP A 90 -10.34 -0.59 13.57
CA ASP A 90 -9.19 -1.49 13.71
C ASP A 90 -8.58 -1.87 12.35
N ALA A 91 -9.43 -2.05 11.34
CA ALA A 91 -9.01 -2.48 10.01
C ALA A 91 -8.03 -1.50 9.35
N GLN A 92 -8.17 -0.19 9.62
CA GLN A 92 -7.32 0.88 9.05
C GLN A 92 -5.82 0.67 9.33
N TYR A 93 -5.48 -0.07 10.39
CA TYR A 93 -4.10 -0.28 10.82
C TYR A 93 -3.50 -1.60 10.32
N ARG A 94 -4.30 -2.51 9.75
CA ARG A 94 -3.86 -3.89 9.40
C ARG A 94 -2.71 -3.89 8.40
N GLN A 95 -2.80 -3.09 7.34
CA GLN A 95 -1.76 -3.03 6.33
C GLN A 95 -0.48 -2.38 6.87
N PHE A 96 -0.58 -1.47 7.84
CA PHE A 96 0.58 -0.86 8.49
C PHE A 96 1.32 -1.85 9.39
N TYR A 97 0.64 -2.53 10.32
CA TYR A 97 1.24 -3.60 11.12
C TYR A 97 1.81 -4.71 10.22
N GLY A 98 1.06 -5.08 9.18
CA GLY A 98 1.51 -6.01 8.17
C GLY A 98 2.81 -5.56 7.51
N SER A 99 2.89 -4.31 7.09
CA SER A 99 4.08 -3.72 6.47
C SER A 99 5.29 -3.71 7.41
N GLN A 100 5.10 -3.34 8.68
CA GLN A 100 6.17 -3.39 9.69
C GLN A 100 6.66 -4.83 9.90
N TRP A 101 5.73 -5.77 10.04
CA TRP A 101 6.05 -7.18 10.16
C TRP A 101 6.81 -7.70 8.94
N LEU A 102 6.43 -7.29 7.73
CA LEU A 102 7.12 -7.66 6.49
C LEU A 102 8.55 -7.14 6.44
N ILE A 103 8.79 -5.89 6.86
CA ILE A 103 10.15 -5.33 6.95
C ILE A 103 11.01 -6.16 7.90
N SER A 104 10.48 -6.53 9.07
CA SER A 104 11.22 -7.28 10.08
C SER A 104 11.40 -8.77 9.78
N ASN A 105 10.40 -9.42 9.16
CA ASN A 105 10.35 -10.89 9.03
C ASN A 105 10.52 -11.39 7.60
N LYS A 106 10.41 -10.50 6.60
CA LYS A 106 10.51 -10.80 5.17
C LYS A 106 11.51 -9.87 4.47
N SER A 107 12.57 -9.45 5.17
CA SER A 107 13.58 -8.51 4.67
C SER A 107 14.13 -8.86 3.28
N GLU A 108 14.41 -10.13 3.02
CA GLU A 108 14.95 -10.59 1.73
C GLU A 108 13.94 -10.51 0.58
N LEU A 109 12.64 -10.61 0.88
CA LEU A 109 11.58 -10.33 -0.09
C LEU A 109 11.50 -8.82 -0.35
N ILE A 110 11.45 -8.02 0.72
CA ILE A 110 11.31 -6.56 0.65
C ILE A 110 12.45 -5.91 -0.16
N LYS A 111 13.68 -6.42 -0.03
CA LYS A 111 14.83 -5.95 -0.84
C LYS A 111 14.66 -6.16 -2.34
N LYS A 112 13.87 -7.16 -2.76
CA LYS A 112 13.67 -7.52 -4.18
C LYS A 112 12.46 -6.83 -4.79
N VAL A 113 11.47 -6.49 -3.97
CA VAL A 113 10.24 -5.81 -4.40
C VAL A 113 10.53 -4.35 -4.74
N LYS A 114 10.08 -3.91 -5.92
CA LYS A 114 10.24 -2.54 -6.41
C LYS A 114 9.03 -1.66 -6.07
N TRP A 115 7.83 -2.24 -5.97
CA TRP A 115 6.59 -1.51 -5.75
C TRP A 115 5.68 -2.22 -4.75
N PHE A 116 4.99 -1.43 -3.93
CA PHE A 116 4.07 -1.90 -2.90
C PHE A 116 2.68 -1.34 -3.19
N VAL A 117 1.68 -2.21 -3.34
CA VAL A 117 0.30 -1.83 -3.65
C VAL A 117 -0.59 -2.19 -2.46
N PHE A 118 -1.10 -1.17 -1.78
CA PHE A 118 -2.08 -1.29 -0.71
C PHE A 118 -3.46 -1.31 -1.33
N THR A 119 -4.32 -2.24 -0.89
CA THR A 119 -5.67 -2.41 -1.44
C THR A 119 -6.62 -3.02 -0.41
N ASP A 120 -7.92 -2.72 -0.51
CA ASP A 120 -8.96 -3.31 0.33
C ASP A 120 -9.43 -4.66 -0.22
N ASP A 121 -10.19 -5.42 0.58
CA ASP A 121 -10.71 -6.74 0.20
C ASP A 121 -11.83 -6.70 -0.87
N ASP A 122 -12.37 -5.52 -1.18
CA ASP A 122 -13.37 -5.29 -2.21
C ASP A 122 -12.84 -4.48 -3.42
N THR A 123 -11.52 -4.30 -3.51
CA THR A 123 -10.88 -3.62 -4.63
C THR A 123 -10.40 -4.62 -5.68
N TRP A 124 -10.79 -4.41 -6.94
CA TRP A 124 -10.28 -5.18 -8.08
C TRP A 124 -9.14 -4.43 -8.77
N ILE A 125 -8.04 -5.13 -9.06
CA ILE A 125 -6.84 -4.53 -9.66
C ILE A 125 -6.51 -5.18 -11.01
N ASN A 126 -6.33 -4.36 -12.04
CA ASN A 126 -5.76 -4.79 -13.31
C ASN A 126 -4.23 -4.89 -13.20
N VAL A 127 -3.72 -6.05 -12.74
CA VAL A 127 -2.28 -6.26 -12.51
C VAL A 127 -1.44 -6.00 -13.77
N PRO A 128 -1.78 -6.52 -14.98
CA PRO A 128 -1.04 -6.19 -16.20
C PRO A 128 -0.96 -4.68 -16.50
N ALA A 129 -2.05 -3.94 -16.26
CA ALA A 129 -2.06 -2.50 -16.47
C ALA A 129 -1.17 -1.75 -15.46
N ILE A 130 -1.20 -2.15 -14.18
CA ILE A 130 -0.28 -1.62 -13.16
C ILE A 130 1.18 -1.88 -13.55
N LEU A 131 1.52 -3.10 -13.98
CA LEU A 131 2.89 -3.42 -14.40
C LEU A 131 3.33 -2.55 -15.58
N SER A 132 2.45 -2.37 -16.57
CA SER A 132 2.73 -1.53 -17.74
C SER A 132 2.84 -0.04 -17.41
N TYR A 133 2.16 0.42 -16.36
CA TYR A 133 2.23 1.81 -15.89
C TYR A 133 3.50 2.06 -15.06
N LEU A 134 3.78 1.21 -14.07
CA LEU A 134 4.88 1.40 -13.13
C LEU A 134 6.27 1.22 -13.74
N LYS A 135 6.38 0.49 -14.86
CA LYS A 135 7.67 0.31 -15.58
C LYS A 135 8.34 1.62 -16.01
N PHE A 136 7.56 2.70 -16.09
CA PHE A 136 8.05 4.01 -16.51
C PHE A 136 8.62 4.83 -15.37
N PHE A 137 8.46 4.44 -14.10
CA PHE A 137 8.91 5.22 -12.96
C PHE A 137 10.11 4.55 -12.28
N ASP A 138 11.04 5.36 -11.77
CA ASP A 138 12.15 4.86 -10.98
C ASP A 138 11.72 4.59 -9.53
N HIS A 139 11.62 3.31 -9.18
CA HIS A 139 11.25 2.84 -7.83
C HIS A 139 12.21 3.27 -6.70
N ARG A 140 13.40 3.80 -7.05
CA ARG A 140 14.38 4.32 -6.10
C ARG A 140 14.08 5.77 -5.67
N LEU A 141 13.15 6.43 -6.35
CA LEU A 141 12.65 7.75 -5.95
C LEU A 141 11.50 7.60 -4.94
N LEU A 142 11.31 8.60 -4.09
CA LEU A 142 10.19 8.65 -3.14
C LEU A 142 8.89 8.97 -3.87
N LEU A 143 8.16 7.95 -4.31
CA LEU A 143 6.93 8.09 -5.08
C LEU A 143 5.77 7.43 -4.35
N SER A 144 4.64 8.15 -4.30
CA SER A 144 3.35 7.65 -3.86
C SER A 144 2.30 8.00 -4.91
N ILE A 145 1.50 7.02 -5.33
CA ILE A 145 0.55 7.13 -6.45
C ILE A 145 -0.78 6.55 -5.99
N GLY A 146 -1.87 7.24 -6.25
CA GLY A 146 -3.21 6.79 -5.90
C GLY A 146 -4.24 7.86 -6.24
N TYR A 147 -5.52 7.53 -6.06
CA TYR A 147 -6.59 8.51 -6.18
C TYR A 147 -6.58 9.44 -4.96
N ILE A 148 -6.54 10.75 -5.21
CA ILE A 148 -6.50 11.76 -4.15
C ILE A 148 -7.94 12.18 -3.84
N TRP A 149 -8.30 12.08 -2.58
CA TRP A 149 -9.44 12.78 -2.01
C TRP A 149 -8.98 14.14 -1.51
N ASP A 150 -9.60 15.19 -2.04
CA ASP A 150 -9.36 16.57 -1.65
C ASP A 150 -10.61 17.11 -0.97
N ASP A 151 -10.48 17.60 0.26
CA ASP A 151 -11.56 18.13 1.09
C ASP A 151 -12.76 17.18 1.31
N MET A 152 -12.55 15.87 1.24
CA MET A 152 -13.63 14.87 1.34
C MET A 152 -14.06 14.55 2.78
N TRP A 153 -13.12 14.18 3.67
CA TRP A 153 -13.45 13.83 5.06
C TRP A 153 -12.83 14.75 6.09
N VAL A 154 -11.68 15.34 5.77
CA VAL A 154 -11.00 16.32 6.61
C VAL A 154 -10.82 17.57 5.77
N THR A 155 -11.51 18.64 6.14
CA THR A 155 -11.41 19.93 5.44
C THR A 155 -9.99 20.48 5.54
N GLY A 156 -9.45 20.93 4.41
CA GLY A 156 -8.10 21.44 4.20
C GLY A 156 -7.05 20.36 3.94
N TRP A 157 -7.45 19.10 3.72
CA TRP A 157 -6.52 17.97 3.59
C TRP A 157 -6.76 17.19 2.31
N ALA A 158 -5.68 16.98 1.58
CA ALA A 158 -5.61 16.06 0.45
C ALA A 158 -4.85 14.79 0.85
N TYR A 159 -5.43 13.62 0.61
CA TYR A 159 -4.80 12.34 0.93
C TYR A 159 -5.29 11.23 0.00
N PHE A 160 -4.54 10.13 -0.08
CA PHE A 160 -4.95 8.99 -0.88
C PHE A 160 -6.10 8.24 -0.23
N THR A 161 -7.10 7.86 -1.01
CA THR A 161 -8.12 6.93 -0.55
C THR A 161 -7.58 5.50 -0.54
N GLY A 162 -7.67 4.82 0.61
CA GLY A 162 -7.23 3.42 0.75
C GLY A 162 -7.95 2.47 -0.20
N GLY A 163 -9.28 2.60 -0.29
CA GLY A 163 -10.11 1.76 -1.16
C GLY A 163 -9.95 2.00 -2.67
N GLY A 164 -9.26 3.08 -3.07
CA GLY A 164 -8.86 3.29 -4.48
C GLY A 164 -7.52 2.62 -4.82
N GLY A 165 -6.85 2.06 -3.82
CA GLY A 165 -5.50 1.54 -3.91
C GLY A 165 -4.43 2.64 -3.79
N ILE A 166 -3.35 2.32 -3.08
CA ILE A 166 -2.19 3.21 -2.90
C ILE A 166 -0.94 2.45 -3.35
N VAL A 167 -0.16 3.03 -4.24
CA VAL A 167 1.10 2.48 -4.70
C VAL A 167 2.25 3.29 -4.13
N LEU A 168 3.17 2.62 -3.44
CA LEU A 168 4.45 3.18 -2.99
C LEU A 168 5.59 2.56 -3.79
N SER A 169 6.56 3.38 -4.16
CA SER A 169 7.87 2.88 -4.61
C SER A 169 8.63 2.22 -3.46
N GLN A 170 9.65 1.42 -3.78
CA GLN A 170 10.50 0.80 -2.75
C GLN A 170 11.12 1.83 -1.82
N ALA A 171 11.69 2.90 -2.36
CA ALA A 171 12.29 3.95 -1.54
C ALA A 171 11.25 4.64 -0.64
N ALA A 172 10.04 4.91 -1.16
CA ALA A 172 8.96 5.49 -0.38
C ALA A 172 8.53 4.54 0.74
N PHE A 173 8.24 3.26 0.43
CA PHE A 173 7.83 2.27 1.41
C PHE A 173 8.83 2.14 2.58
N LEU A 174 10.13 2.02 2.26
CA LEU A 174 11.19 1.88 3.27
C LEU A 174 11.39 3.14 4.11
N SER A 175 11.07 4.33 3.59
CA SER A 175 11.18 5.59 4.33
C SER A 175 9.94 5.87 5.17
N ILE A 176 8.77 5.55 4.63
CA ILE A 176 7.47 5.92 5.19
C ILE A 176 7.04 4.97 6.30
N ILE A 177 7.07 3.65 6.05
CA ILE A 177 6.49 2.65 6.97
C ILE A 177 7.12 2.70 8.38
N PRO A 178 8.45 2.84 8.53
CA PRO A 178 9.05 2.98 9.86
C PRO A 178 8.71 4.31 10.56
N SER A 179 8.30 5.33 9.80
CA SER A 179 8.16 6.71 10.28
C SER A 179 6.71 7.10 10.63
N ILE A 180 5.71 6.51 9.97
CA ILE A 180 4.29 6.89 10.21
C ILE A 180 3.74 6.26 11.49
N PHE A 181 4.10 5.01 11.79
CA PHE A 181 3.52 4.26 12.91
C PHE A 181 4.56 3.98 13.98
N THR A 182 4.76 4.96 14.85
CA THR A 182 5.75 4.91 15.94
C THR A 182 5.06 4.58 17.28
N LYS A 183 5.84 4.41 18.35
CA LYS A 183 5.33 4.14 19.73
C LYS A 183 4.41 5.23 20.26
N GLU A 184 4.46 6.40 19.65
CA GLU A 184 3.65 7.58 19.95
C GLU A 184 2.26 7.52 19.29
N CYS A 185 1.99 6.56 18.39
CA CYS A 185 0.67 6.39 17.81
C CYS A 185 -0.33 5.93 18.90
N PRO A 186 -1.45 6.65 19.10
CA PRO A 186 -2.41 6.32 20.16
C PRO A 186 -3.26 5.07 19.85
N PHE A 187 -3.10 4.48 18.66
CA PHE A 187 -3.87 3.35 18.16
C PHE A 187 -3.07 2.04 18.12
N GLN A 188 -2.03 1.90 18.97
CA GLN A 188 -1.18 0.70 19.05
C GLN A 188 -1.85 -0.53 19.65
#